data_AF-A0A958GK36-F1
#
_entry.id   AF-A0A958GK36-F1
#
_cell.length_a   1.000
_cell.length_b   1.000
_cell.length_c   1.000
_cell.angle_alpha   90.00
_cell.angle_beta   90.00
_cell.angle_gamma   90.00
#
_symmetry.space_group_name_H-M   'P 1'
#
loop_
_entity.id
_entity.type
_entity.pdbx_description
1 polymer ?
#
loop_
_entity_poly.entity_id
_entity_poly.type
_entity_poly.pdbx_seq_one_letter_code
_entity_poly.pdbx_strand_id
1 'polypeptide(L)'
;ISYDLWVKLSRLIEFVCKNWQKPDSGIWEVRGGNREFLYSRVMCWVAIDRAVRLSLKRGLPAPLDVWIQNRNAIYKSVFNDFWNEKKKAFVQFKGAKALDASTLTMPLVRFISPKDPRWLSTLQAIEKELVHDSLVYRYNVGEAFSDCLDGQEGTFSICSFWFIESVSRSGNVQKARYLFEKMLGYANNLGLFSEQLGPRGEFLGNVPQAFTHLALISTAFDLDRRLSASGKRYY
;
A
#
# COMPACT_ATOMS: atom_id res chain seq x y z
N ILE A 1 17.57 15.27 15.02
CA ILE A 1 16.17 15.76 15.16
C ILE A 1 16.20 16.82 16.24
N SER A 2 15.67 18.01 15.98
CA SER A 2 15.61 19.07 16.99
C SER A 2 14.55 18.73 18.04
N TYR A 3 14.66 19.35 19.21
CA TYR A 3 13.66 19.26 20.27
C TYR A 3 12.27 19.67 19.77
N ASP A 4 12.16 20.81 19.07
CA ASP A 4 10.88 21.31 18.56
C ASP A 4 10.21 20.37 17.57
N LEU A 5 11.00 19.75 16.68
CA LEU A 5 10.47 18.78 15.74
C LEU A 5 9.98 17.53 16.49
N TRP A 6 10.72 17.07 17.50
CA TRP A 6 10.28 15.94 18.32
C TRP A 6 8.97 16.24 19.06
N VAL A 7 8.85 17.40 19.71
CA VAL A 7 7.61 17.82 20.39
C VAL A 7 6.43 17.85 19.42
N LYS A 8 6.62 18.38 18.20
CA LYS A 8 5.58 18.38 17.15
C LYS A 8 5.19 16.96 16.73
N LEU A 9 6.16 16.08 16.50
CA LEU A 9 5.89 14.69 16.15
C LEU A 9 5.14 13.96 17.28
N SER A 10 5.56 14.12 18.54
CA SER A 10 4.88 13.52 19.69
C SER A 10 3.42 13.92 19.78
N ARG A 11 3.08 15.20 19.53
CA ARG A 11 1.68 15.67 19.47
C ARG A 11 0.87 15.01 18.36
N LEU A 12 1.47 14.79 17.19
CA LEU A 12 0.81 14.05 16.09
C LEU A 12 0.57 12.59 16.49
N ILE A 13 1.53 11.94 17.14
CA ILE A 13 1.37 10.55 17.60
C ILE A 13 0.32 10.44 18.70
N GLU A 14 0.24 11.40 19.62
CA GLU A 14 -0.84 11.47 20.61
C GLU A 14 -2.21 11.61 19.94
N PHE A 15 -2.31 12.43 18.89
CA PHE A 15 -3.54 12.53 18.10
C PHE A 15 -3.89 11.17 17.47
N VAL A 16 -2.94 10.48 16.85
CA VAL A 16 -3.17 9.15 16.27
C VAL A 16 -3.62 8.14 17.34
N CYS A 17 -2.95 8.08 18.48
CA CYS A 17 -3.32 7.21 19.61
C CYS A 17 -4.77 7.43 20.08
N LYS A 18 -5.26 8.68 20.04
CA LYS A 18 -6.63 9.03 20.46
C LYS A 18 -7.70 8.82 19.37
N ASN A 19 -7.31 8.66 18.10
CA ASN A 19 -8.25 8.78 16.98
C ASN A 19 -8.17 7.67 15.93
N TRP A 20 -7.26 6.70 16.02
CA TRP A 20 -7.06 5.68 14.97
C TRP A 20 -8.28 4.79 14.67
N GLN A 21 -9.26 4.73 15.57
CA GLN A 21 -10.53 4.02 15.37
C GLN A 21 -11.57 4.82 14.58
N LYS A 22 -11.37 6.13 14.36
CA LYS A 22 -12.37 6.97 13.70
C LYS A 22 -12.49 6.60 12.22
N PRO A 23 -13.72 6.55 11.67
CA PRO A 23 -13.93 6.46 10.23
C PRO A 23 -13.33 7.67 9.49
N ASP A 24 -12.75 7.43 8.31
CA ASP A 24 -12.19 8.45 7.40
C ASP A 24 -12.57 8.15 5.94
N SER A 25 -12.01 8.92 5.00
CA SER A 25 -12.29 8.78 3.55
C SER A 25 -11.33 7.85 2.80
N GLY A 26 -10.42 7.18 3.50
CA GLY A 26 -9.37 6.34 2.92
C GLY A 26 -8.33 7.14 2.11
N ILE A 27 -7.36 6.44 1.52
CA ILE A 27 -6.34 7.05 0.64
C ILE A 27 -6.92 7.54 -0.70
N TRP A 28 -8.04 6.95 -1.10
CA TRP A 28 -8.71 7.24 -2.36
C TRP A 28 -9.73 8.38 -2.27
N GLU A 29 -9.92 8.95 -1.08
CA GLU A 29 -10.90 10.01 -0.81
C GLU A 29 -12.31 9.66 -1.33
N VAL A 30 -12.74 8.42 -1.06
CA VAL A 30 -13.98 7.89 -1.64
C VAL A 30 -15.19 8.72 -1.22
N ARG A 31 -16.06 9.02 -2.18
CA ARG A 31 -17.16 9.98 -1.99
C ARG A 31 -18.40 9.40 -1.30
N GLY A 32 -18.49 8.07 -1.16
CA GLY A 32 -19.64 7.45 -0.52
C GLY A 32 -19.77 7.71 1.00
N GLY A 33 -18.75 8.31 1.64
CA GLY A 33 -18.72 8.62 3.07
C GLY A 33 -17.72 7.83 3.92
N ASN A 34 -17.60 8.19 5.20
CA ASN A 34 -16.51 7.71 6.03
C ASN A 34 -16.67 6.24 6.44
N ARG A 35 -15.56 5.49 6.40
CA ARG A 35 -15.45 4.09 6.86
C ARG A 35 -14.14 3.87 7.62
N GLU A 36 -14.07 2.79 8.39
CA GLU A 36 -12.81 2.34 8.99
C GLU A 36 -11.98 1.61 7.93
N PHE A 37 -11.16 2.32 7.15
CA PHE A 37 -10.35 1.75 6.08
C PHE A 37 -9.10 1.02 6.61
N LEU A 38 -8.77 -0.10 5.95
CA LEU A 38 -7.59 -0.89 6.29
C LEU A 38 -6.31 -0.10 6.08
N TYR A 39 -6.21 0.62 4.96
CA TYR A 39 -5.05 1.45 4.65
C TYR A 39 -4.77 2.44 5.80
N SER A 40 -5.80 3.18 6.22
CA SER A 40 -5.69 4.16 7.30
C SER A 40 -5.28 3.51 8.62
N ARG A 41 -5.87 2.35 8.95
CA ARG A 41 -5.52 1.56 10.13
C ARG A 41 -4.04 1.16 10.11
N VAL A 42 -3.52 0.68 8.98
CA VAL A 42 -2.11 0.32 8.80
C VAL A 42 -1.20 1.55 8.89
N MET A 43 -1.57 2.69 8.31
CA MET A 43 -0.75 3.90 8.40
C MET A 43 -0.72 4.50 9.81
N CYS A 44 -1.81 4.39 10.58
CA CYS A 44 -1.79 4.71 12.01
C CYS A 44 -0.80 3.83 12.77
N TRP A 45 -0.76 2.52 12.48
CA TRP A 45 0.24 1.62 13.06
C TRP A 45 1.67 2.04 12.69
N VAL A 46 1.91 2.39 11.42
CA VAL A 46 3.23 2.83 10.95
C VAL A 46 3.67 4.07 11.71
N ALA A 47 2.81 5.09 11.83
CA ALA A 47 3.13 6.32 12.55
C ALA A 47 3.64 6.03 13.97
N ILE A 48 2.88 5.23 14.75
CA ILE A 48 3.24 4.90 16.12
C ILE A 48 4.49 4.00 16.18
N ASP A 49 4.60 2.96 15.34
CA ASP A 49 5.77 2.07 15.36
C ASP A 49 7.06 2.82 15.01
N ARG A 50 7.02 3.75 14.05
CA ARG A 50 8.19 4.56 13.68
C ARG A 50 8.53 5.56 14.78
N ALA A 51 7.54 6.13 15.47
CA ALA A 51 7.78 7.02 16.61
C ALA A 51 8.42 6.30 17.81
N VAL A 52 7.93 5.11 18.17
CA VAL A 52 8.53 4.26 19.21
C VAL A 52 9.99 3.93 18.86
N ARG A 53 10.26 3.50 17.62
CA ARG A 53 11.64 3.21 17.19
C ARG A 53 12.53 4.44 17.22
N LEU A 54 12.02 5.60 16.82
CA LEU A 54 12.76 6.85 16.81
C LEU A 54 13.12 7.29 18.24
N SER A 55 12.16 7.23 19.17
CA SER A 55 12.36 7.52 20.59
C SER A 55 13.46 6.63 21.18
N LEU A 56 13.34 5.31 21.03
CA LEU A 56 14.31 4.35 21.58
C LEU A 56 15.71 4.51 20.96
N LYS A 57 15.79 4.71 19.64
CA LYS A 57 17.08 4.85 18.93
C LYS A 57 17.83 6.13 19.30
N ARG A 58 17.11 7.19 19.72
CA ARG A 58 17.67 8.53 19.94
C ARG A 58 17.60 8.98 21.40
N GLY A 59 17.06 8.17 22.31
CA GLY A 59 16.86 8.54 23.71
C GLY A 59 15.88 9.69 23.90
N LEU A 60 14.89 9.83 23.02
CA LEU A 60 13.93 10.94 23.09
C LEU A 60 12.78 10.59 24.03
N PRO A 61 12.38 11.49 24.95
CA PRO A 61 11.31 11.21 25.90
C PRO A 61 9.97 11.02 25.19
N ALA A 62 9.25 9.95 25.54
CA ALA A 62 7.91 9.63 25.05
C ALA A 62 7.15 8.73 26.04
N PRO A 63 5.81 8.78 26.04
CA PRO A 63 4.96 7.83 26.78
C PRO A 63 4.93 6.47 26.06
N LEU A 64 6.05 5.74 26.13
CA LEU A 64 6.27 4.50 25.39
C LEU A 64 5.26 3.42 25.71
N ASP A 65 4.79 3.34 26.95
CA ASP A 65 3.73 2.44 27.40
C ASP A 65 2.45 2.65 26.60
N VAL A 66 1.96 3.89 26.52
CA VAL A 66 0.74 4.26 25.78
C VAL A 66 0.91 4.01 24.29
N TRP A 67 2.06 4.38 23.73
CA TRP A 67 2.34 4.20 22.30
C TRP A 67 2.42 2.71 21.92
N ILE A 68 3.13 1.90 22.71
CA ILE A 68 3.25 0.46 22.46
C ILE A 68 1.89 -0.23 22.60
N GLN A 69 1.08 0.15 23.59
CA GLN A 69 -0.27 -0.38 23.75
C GLN A 69 -1.14 -0.10 22.52
N ASN A 70 -1.17 1.15 22.04
CA ASN A 70 -1.94 1.53 20.86
C ASN A 70 -1.42 0.85 19.58
N ARG A 71 -0.10 0.81 19.36
CA ARG A 71 0.50 0.09 18.24
C ARG A 71 0.07 -1.38 18.23
N ASN A 72 0.13 -2.05 19.39
CA ASN A 72 -0.23 -3.45 19.50
C ASN A 72 -1.74 -3.66 19.30
N ALA A 73 -2.58 -2.74 19.79
CA ALA A 73 -4.02 -2.77 19.57
C ALA A 73 -4.37 -2.62 18.08
N ILE A 74 -3.75 -1.69 17.36
CA ILE A 74 -3.94 -1.52 15.92
C ILE A 74 -3.49 -2.77 15.17
N TYR A 75 -2.33 -3.33 15.52
CA TYR A 75 -1.84 -4.56 14.90
C TYR A 75 -2.88 -5.68 15.02
N LYS A 76 -3.41 -5.92 16.22
CA LYS A 76 -4.46 -6.93 16.44
C LYS A 76 -5.75 -6.59 15.67
N SER A 77 -6.16 -5.32 15.65
CA SER A 77 -7.34 -4.86 14.91
C SER A 77 -7.22 -5.18 13.41
N VAL A 78 -6.06 -4.97 12.78
CA VAL A 78 -5.85 -5.32 11.37
C VAL A 78 -6.14 -6.81 11.09
N PHE A 79 -5.62 -7.72 11.92
CA PHE A 79 -5.83 -9.15 11.72
C PHE A 79 -7.24 -9.62 12.11
N ASN A 80 -7.88 -8.99 13.08
CA ASN A 80 -9.19 -9.44 13.59
C ASN A 80 -10.36 -8.82 12.83
N ASP A 81 -10.26 -7.54 12.43
CA ASP A 81 -11.38 -6.78 11.88
C ASP A 81 -11.38 -6.72 10.35
N PHE A 82 -10.23 -6.92 9.70
CA PHE A 82 -10.06 -6.73 8.25
C PHE A 82 -9.71 -8.00 7.49
N TRP A 83 -9.51 -9.13 8.19
CA TRP A 83 -9.32 -10.42 7.55
C TRP A 83 -10.68 -11.04 7.20
N ASN A 84 -10.87 -11.43 5.94
CA ASN A 84 -12.07 -12.14 5.51
C ASN A 84 -11.78 -13.63 5.35
N GLU A 85 -12.32 -14.47 6.23
CA GLU A 85 -12.07 -15.92 6.21
C GLU A 85 -12.57 -16.63 4.93
N LYS A 86 -13.64 -16.11 4.31
CA LYS A 86 -14.21 -16.71 3.10
C LYS A 86 -13.34 -16.42 1.87
N LYS A 87 -12.90 -15.17 1.71
CA LYS A 87 -11.98 -14.76 0.63
C LYS A 87 -10.52 -15.14 0.90
N LYS A 88 -10.17 -15.42 2.17
CA LYS A 88 -8.79 -15.59 2.65
C LYS A 88 -7.90 -14.41 2.24
N ALA A 89 -8.42 -13.20 2.44
CA ALA A 89 -7.73 -11.97 2.07
C ALA A 89 -8.11 -10.82 3.00
N PHE A 90 -7.26 -9.81 3.06
CA PHE A 90 -7.58 -8.54 3.71
C PHE A 90 -8.52 -7.70 2.83
N VAL A 91 -9.57 -7.13 3.44
CA VAL A 91 -10.59 -6.34 2.75
C VAL A 91 -10.39 -4.83 2.90
N GLN A 92 -11.05 -4.06 2.04
CA GLN A 92 -10.91 -2.61 1.92
C GLN A 92 -11.16 -1.85 3.23
N PHE A 93 -12.27 -2.13 3.91
CA PHE A 93 -12.67 -1.52 5.17
C PHE A 93 -13.34 -2.56 6.07
N LYS A 94 -13.49 -2.26 7.36
CA LYS A 94 -14.09 -3.17 8.33
C LYS A 94 -15.49 -3.61 7.90
N GLY A 95 -15.71 -4.91 7.77
CA GLY A 95 -16.98 -5.50 7.33
C GLY A 95 -17.21 -5.53 5.80
N ALA A 96 -16.26 -5.02 5.00
CA ALA A 96 -16.33 -5.10 3.55
C ALA A 96 -16.14 -6.54 3.03
N LYS A 97 -16.50 -6.73 1.76
CA LYS A 97 -16.13 -7.92 0.97
C LYS A 97 -15.11 -7.59 -0.12
N ALA A 98 -15.09 -6.35 -0.59
CA ALA A 98 -14.19 -5.92 -1.66
C ALA A 98 -12.72 -5.89 -1.21
N LEU A 99 -11.85 -6.24 -2.15
CA LEU A 99 -10.41 -6.02 -2.04
C LEU A 99 -10.07 -4.58 -2.42
N ASP A 100 -8.89 -4.13 -1.97
CA ASP A 100 -8.34 -2.83 -2.35
C ASP A 100 -6.84 -2.96 -2.61
N ALA A 101 -6.35 -2.43 -3.73
CA ALA A 101 -4.95 -2.42 -4.09
C ALA A 101 -4.08 -1.64 -3.08
N SER A 102 -4.66 -0.75 -2.25
CA SER A 102 -3.96 -0.09 -1.15
C SER A 102 -3.37 -1.09 -0.14
N THR A 103 -3.93 -2.30 -0.04
CA THR A 103 -3.39 -3.39 0.80
C THR A 103 -2.01 -3.86 0.35
N LEU A 104 -1.63 -3.63 -0.92
CA LEU A 104 -0.30 -3.93 -1.44
C LEU A 104 0.82 -3.18 -0.72
N THR A 105 0.49 -2.09 -0.01
CA THR A 105 1.44 -1.31 0.78
C THR A 105 1.85 -2.00 2.09
N MET A 106 1.08 -2.96 2.60
CA MET A 106 1.34 -3.63 3.89
C MET A 106 2.77 -4.22 4.00
N PRO A 107 3.28 -5.01 3.04
CA PRO A 107 4.67 -5.47 3.08
C PRO A 107 5.68 -4.33 2.84
N LEU A 108 5.32 -3.30 2.08
CA LEU A 108 6.21 -2.18 1.73
C LEU A 108 6.54 -1.35 2.97
N VAL A 109 5.53 -1.09 3.81
CA VAL A 109 5.70 -0.39 5.09
C VAL A 109 6.13 -1.28 6.25
N ARG A 110 6.42 -2.56 5.95
CA ARG A 110 6.88 -3.60 6.90
C ARG A 110 5.85 -3.89 8.01
N PHE A 111 4.57 -3.84 7.67
CA PHE A 111 3.49 -4.26 8.57
C PHE A 111 3.39 -5.79 8.65
N ILE A 112 3.45 -6.45 7.49
CA ILE A 112 3.36 -7.91 7.37
C ILE A 112 4.59 -8.46 6.63
N SER A 113 4.98 -9.69 6.96
CA SER A 113 6.04 -10.38 6.22
C SER A 113 5.59 -10.66 4.80
N PRO A 114 6.42 -10.39 3.77
CA PRO A 114 6.11 -10.75 2.38
C PRO A 114 5.94 -12.25 2.12
N LYS A 115 6.28 -13.10 3.09
CA LYS A 115 6.12 -14.57 3.03
C LYS A 115 5.05 -15.09 4.00
N ASP A 116 4.33 -14.21 4.68
CA ASP A 116 3.25 -14.63 5.58
C ASP A 116 2.13 -15.32 4.76
N PRO A 117 1.58 -16.46 5.21
CA PRO A 117 0.53 -17.17 4.47
C PRO A 117 -0.72 -16.32 4.19
N ARG A 118 -1.14 -15.47 5.13
CA ARG A 118 -2.29 -14.56 4.93
C ARG A 118 -1.99 -13.50 3.89
N TRP A 119 -0.77 -12.97 3.91
CA TRP A 119 -0.31 -12.03 2.89
C TRP A 119 -0.25 -12.67 1.51
N LEU A 120 0.35 -13.86 1.38
CA LEU A 120 0.44 -14.56 0.09
C LEU A 120 -0.94 -14.87 -0.49
N SER A 121 -1.87 -15.29 0.37
CA SER A 121 -3.27 -15.49 -0.01
C SER A 121 -3.95 -14.19 -0.46
N THR A 122 -3.68 -13.07 0.23
CA THR A 122 -4.18 -11.75 -0.16
C THR A 122 -3.61 -11.31 -1.51
N LEU A 123 -2.30 -11.48 -1.74
CA LEU A 123 -1.64 -11.14 -3.00
C LEU A 123 -2.22 -11.94 -4.17
N GLN A 124 -2.49 -13.22 -3.98
CA GLN A 124 -3.15 -14.07 -4.98
C GLN A 124 -4.60 -13.63 -5.26
N ALA A 125 -5.35 -13.23 -4.22
CA ALA A 125 -6.71 -12.72 -4.39
C ALA A 125 -6.71 -11.40 -5.19
N ILE A 126 -5.78 -10.48 -4.90
CA ILE A 126 -5.60 -9.24 -5.66
C ILE A 126 -5.21 -9.56 -7.11
N GLU A 127 -4.26 -10.46 -7.32
CA GLU A 127 -3.86 -10.88 -8.67
C GLU A 127 -5.07 -11.38 -9.49
N LYS A 128 -5.95 -12.16 -8.87
CA LYS A 128 -7.12 -12.72 -9.55
C LYS A 128 -8.22 -11.69 -9.81
N GLU A 129 -8.48 -10.80 -8.86
CA GLU A 129 -9.66 -9.92 -8.91
C GLU A 129 -9.36 -8.51 -9.45
N LEU A 130 -8.14 -8.01 -9.31
CA LEU A 130 -7.79 -6.61 -9.60
C LEU A 130 -6.71 -6.44 -10.67
N VAL A 131 -6.02 -7.51 -11.08
CA VAL A 131 -4.93 -7.43 -12.06
C VAL A 131 -5.41 -7.88 -13.44
N HIS A 132 -5.13 -7.05 -14.45
CA HIS A 132 -5.32 -7.36 -15.85
C HIS A 132 -3.99 -7.19 -16.59
N ASP A 133 -3.37 -8.32 -16.96
CA ASP A 133 -1.98 -8.39 -17.43
C ASP A 133 -0.98 -7.82 -16.40
N SER A 134 -0.43 -6.63 -16.63
CA SER A 134 0.44 -5.91 -15.67
C SER A 134 -0.26 -4.75 -14.97
N LEU A 135 -1.51 -4.46 -15.34
CA LEU A 135 -2.26 -3.29 -14.93
C LEU A 135 -3.17 -3.63 -13.75
N VAL A 136 -3.27 -2.73 -12.77
CA VAL A 136 -3.97 -3.01 -11.51
C VAL A 136 -5.02 -1.94 -11.23
N TYR A 137 -6.27 -2.36 -11.03
CA TYR A 137 -7.36 -1.50 -10.57
C TYR A 137 -7.24 -1.21 -9.07
N ARG A 138 -7.75 -0.06 -8.61
CA ARG A 138 -7.82 0.23 -7.16
C ARG A 138 -8.69 -0.78 -6.43
N TYR A 139 -9.87 -1.03 -6.97
CA TYR A 139 -10.83 -2.02 -6.49
C TYR A 139 -11.85 -2.31 -7.59
N ASN A 140 -12.67 -3.35 -7.41
CA ASN A 140 -13.77 -3.63 -8.32
C ASN A 140 -14.96 -2.71 -8.01
N VAL A 141 -15.27 -1.77 -8.92
CA VAL A 141 -16.34 -0.76 -8.77
C VAL A 141 -17.71 -1.40 -8.47
N GLY A 142 -17.96 -2.64 -8.90
CA GLY A 142 -19.21 -3.36 -8.63
C GLY A 142 -19.33 -3.98 -7.22
N GLU A 143 -18.22 -4.22 -6.52
CA GLU A 143 -18.20 -4.78 -5.16
C GLU A 143 -17.75 -3.76 -4.10
N ALA A 144 -17.03 -2.73 -4.51
CA ALA A 144 -16.47 -1.69 -3.65
C ALA A 144 -17.47 -0.57 -3.37
N PHE A 145 -17.14 0.25 -2.39
CA PHE A 145 -17.95 1.40 -2.03
C PHE A 145 -17.95 2.44 -3.16
N SER A 146 -19.13 2.90 -3.57
CA SER A 146 -19.29 3.73 -4.76
C SER A 146 -18.54 5.05 -4.67
N ASP A 147 -17.70 5.32 -5.68
CA ASP A 147 -17.02 6.60 -5.90
C ASP A 147 -17.91 7.65 -6.55
N CYS A 148 -19.16 7.32 -6.89
CA CYS A 148 -20.08 8.20 -7.61
C CYS A 148 -19.48 8.77 -8.92
N LEU A 149 -18.55 8.04 -9.55
CA LEU A 149 -18.01 8.36 -10.87
C LEU A 149 -18.64 7.40 -11.89
N ASP A 150 -19.44 7.94 -12.80
CA ASP A 150 -20.00 7.19 -13.92
C ASP A 150 -18.91 6.98 -15.00
N GLY A 151 -18.42 5.74 -15.15
CA GLY A 151 -17.44 5.38 -16.19
C GLY A 151 -16.71 4.06 -15.92
N GLN A 152 -16.08 3.49 -16.95
CA GLN A 152 -15.07 2.45 -16.75
C GLN A 152 -13.79 3.14 -16.26
N GLU A 153 -13.49 3.01 -14.97
CA GLU A 153 -12.27 3.55 -14.39
C GLU A 153 -11.03 2.92 -15.04
N GLY A 154 -9.98 3.72 -15.26
CA GLY A 154 -8.70 3.20 -15.71
C GLY A 154 -8.00 2.38 -14.63
N THR A 155 -6.94 1.67 -15.03
CA THR A 155 -6.04 1.03 -14.07
C THR A 155 -5.11 2.09 -13.46
N PHE A 156 -4.65 1.88 -12.23
CA PHE A 156 -3.78 2.83 -11.54
C PHE A 156 -2.31 2.41 -11.66
N SER A 157 -1.50 3.30 -12.24
CA SER A 157 -0.08 3.03 -12.48
C SER A 157 0.68 2.76 -11.17
N ILE A 158 0.36 3.49 -10.10
CA ILE A 158 0.94 3.28 -8.77
C ILE A 158 0.63 1.90 -8.19
N CYS A 159 -0.62 1.43 -8.33
CA CYS A 159 -1.06 0.12 -7.86
C CYS A 159 -0.32 -1.00 -8.60
N SER A 160 -0.05 -0.80 -9.88
CA SER A 160 0.71 -1.72 -10.71
C SER A 160 2.15 -1.86 -10.22
N PHE A 161 2.84 -0.76 -9.90
CA PHE A 161 4.17 -0.82 -9.30
C PHE A 161 4.16 -1.44 -7.89
N TRP A 162 3.18 -1.12 -7.03
CA TRP A 162 3.05 -1.77 -5.73
C TRP A 162 2.84 -3.28 -5.83
N PHE A 163 2.07 -3.74 -6.82
CA PHE A 163 1.86 -5.15 -7.09
C PHE A 163 3.16 -5.84 -7.51
N ILE A 164 3.89 -5.23 -8.45
CA ILE A 164 5.17 -5.75 -8.92
C ILE A 164 6.18 -5.85 -7.76
N GLU A 165 6.31 -4.80 -6.96
CA GLU A 165 7.21 -4.83 -5.80
C GLU A 165 6.76 -5.89 -4.77
N SER A 166 5.45 -6.07 -4.59
CA SER A 166 4.88 -7.12 -3.73
C SER A 166 5.20 -8.54 -4.22
N VAL A 167 5.10 -8.79 -5.53
CA VAL A 167 5.47 -10.07 -6.18
C VAL A 167 6.98 -10.32 -6.07
N SER A 168 7.79 -9.28 -6.27
CA SER A 168 9.24 -9.34 -6.04
C SER A 168 9.54 -9.73 -4.60
N ARG A 169 8.82 -9.10 -3.65
CA ARG A 169 9.01 -9.29 -2.22
C ARG A 169 8.62 -10.68 -1.71
N SER A 170 7.59 -11.29 -2.28
CA SER A 170 7.17 -12.65 -1.98
C SER A 170 8.16 -13.72 -2.48
N GLY A 171 9.06 -13.35 -3.39
CA GLY A 171 10.15 -14.21 -3.87
C GLY A 171 10.03 -14.57 -5.35
N ASN A 172 8.95 -14.18 -6.04
CA ASN A 172 8.79 -14.43 -7.47
C ASN A 172 9.43 -13.30 -8.31
N VAL A 173 10.75 -13.19 -8.21
CA VAL A 173 11.53 -12.08 -8.82
C VAL A 173 11.43 -12.08 -10.35
N GLN A 174 11.37 -13.26 -10.98
CA GLN A 174 11.28 -13.35 -12.45
C GLN A 174 9.95 -12.83 -12.97
N LYS A 175 8.84 -13.19 -12.32
CA LYS A 175 7.53 -12.65 -12.66
C LYS A 175 7.48 -11.14 -12.43
N ALA A 176 8.01 -10.66 -11.30
CA ALA A 176 8.06 -9.24 -11.01
C ALA A 176 8.86 -8.47 -12.07
N ARG A 177 10.03 -8.98 -12.49
CA ARG A 177 10.83 -8.40 -13.57
C ARG A 177 10.03 -8.32 -14.89
N TYR A 178 9.37 -9.40 -15.29
CA TYR A 178 8.56 -9.42 -16.51
C TYR A 178 7.44 -8.37 -16.48
N LEU A 179 6.70 -8.30 -15.37
CA LEU A 179 5.64 -7.30 -15.19
C LEU A 179 6.19 -5.88 -15.15
N PHE A 180 7.38 -5.69 -14.57
CA PHE A 180 8.08 -4.40 -14.55
C PHE A 180 8.47 -3.93 -15.95
N GLU A 181 9.10 -4.80 -16.75
CA GLU A 181 9.48 -4.51 -18.13
C GLU A 181 8.26 -4.17 -18.99
N LYS A 182 7.13 -4.87 -18.78
CA LYS A 182 5.84 -4.49 -19.40
C LYS A 182 5.37 -3.11 -18.97
N MET A 183 5.37 -2.82 -17.67
CA MET A 183 4.94 -1.52 -17.17
C MET A 183 5.78 -0.37 -17.72
N LEU A 184 7.09 -0.56 -17.91
CA LEU A 184 7.95 0.44 -18.54
C LEU A 184 7.51 0.80 -19.97
N GLY A 185 6.89 -0.15 -20.70
CA GLY A 185 6.35 0.09 -22.04
C GLY A 185 5.18 1.08 -22.10
N TYR A 186 4.54 1.38 -20.97
CA TYR A 186 3.48 2.39 -20.89
C TYR A 186 4.00 3.81 -20.63
N ALA A 187 5.30 4.02 -20.40
CA ALA A 187 5.81 5.38 -20.24
C ALA A 187 5.64 6.18 -21.55
N ASN A 188 5.44 7.50 -21.43
CA ASN A 188 5.48 8.35 -22.62
C ASN A 188 6.92 8.50 -23.17
N ASN A 189 7.07 9.25 -24.26
CA ASN A 189 8.37 9.51 -24.90
C ASN A 189 9.42 10.19 -23.97
N LEU A 190 9.02 10.75 -22.84
CA LEU A 190 9.89 11.34 -21.82
C LEU A 190 10.18 10.38 -20.65
N GLY A 191 9.67 9.15 -20.69
CA GLY A 191 9.75 8.20 -19.57
C GLY A 191 8.80 8.51 -18.42
N LEU A 192 7.80 9.38 -18.63
CA LEU A 192 6.86 9.82 -17.60
C LEU A 192 5.59 8.97 -17.60
N PHE A 193 5.00 8.82 -16.42
CA PHE A 193 3.75 8.09 -16.20
C PHE A 193 2.61 9.00 -15.75
N SER A 194 1.41 8.66 -16.20
CA SER A 194 0.14 9.17 -15.67
C SER A 194 -0.25 8.49 -14.36
N GLU A 195 -1.25 9.06 -13.70
CA GLU A 195 -1.97 8.43 -12.59
C GLU A 195 -2.67 7.15 -13.04
N GLN A 196 -3.39 7.24 -14.16
CA GLN A 196 -4.24 6.18 -14.68
C GLN A 196 -3.89 5.81 -16.13
N LEU A 197 -4.12 4.55 -16.47
CA LEU A 197 -4.05 4.03 -17.84
C LEU A 197 -5.42 3.54 -18.27
N GLY A 198 -5.90 4.08 -19.38
CA GLY A 198 -7.13 3.64 -20.02
C GLY A 198 -6.98 2.28 -20.72
N PRO A 199 -8.08 1.72 -21.26
CA PRO A 199 -8.09 0.38 -21.85
C PRO A 199 -7.16 0.21 -23.06
N ARG A 200 -6.74 1.30 -23.72
CA ARG A 200 -5.82 1.29 -24.86
C ARG A 200 -4.41 1.71 -24.47
N GLY A 201 -4.13 1.86 -23.17
CA GLY A 201 -2.85 2.36 -22.66
C GLY A 201 -2.70 3.88 -22.74
N GLU A 202 -3.78 4.60 -23.01
CA GLU A 202 -3.79 6.06 -23.00
C GLU A 202 -3.68 6.63 -21.58
N PHE A 203 -3.01 7.78 -21.46
CA PHE A 203 -2.83 8.44 -20.18
C PHE A 203 -4.13 9.13 -19.74
N LEU A 204 -4.56 8.81 -18.53
CA LEU A 204 -5.72 9.40 -17.86
C LEU A 204 -5.29 10.03 -16.52
N GLY A 205 -6.04 11.02 -16.07
CA GLY A 205 -5.76 11.73 -14.83
C GLY A 205 -4.48 12.57 -14.89
N ASN A 206 -3.82 12.73 -13.74
CA ASN A 206 -2.65 13.60 -13.60
C ASN A 206 -1.42 13.10 -14.38
N VAL A 207 -0.72 13.99 -15.08
CA VAL A 207 0.54 13.71 -15.80
C VAL A 207 1.53 14.88 -15.66
N PRO A 208 2.78 14.66 -15.22
CA PRO A 208 3.30 13.44 -14.62
C PRO A 208 2.75 13.25 -13.20
N GLN A 209 2.42 12.01 -12.82
CA GLN A 209 1.96 11.73 -11.45
C GLN A 209 3.12 11.36 -10.52
N ALA A 210 3.43 12.23 -9.54
CA ALA A 210 4.61 12.09 -8.70
C ALA A 210 4.64 10.77 -7.89
N PHE A 211 3.49 10.36 -7.34
CA PHE A 211 3.40 9.13 -6.56
C PHE A 211 3.64 7.87 -7.39
N THR A 212 3.22 7.85 -8.65
CA THR A 212 3.54 6.76 -9.59
C THR A 212 5.05 6.61 -9.76
N HIS A 213 5.76 7.73 -9.93
CA HIS A 213 7.21 7.71 -10.11
C HIS A 213 7.94 7.28 -8.82
N LEU A 214 7.42 7.65 -7.64
CA LEU A 214 7.95 7.13 -6.37
C LEU A 214 7.83 5.60 -6.29
N ALA A 215 6.68 5.04 -6.68
CA ALA A 215 6.47 3.59 -6.70
C ALA A 215 7.35 2.89 -7.76
N LEU A 216 7.53 3.49 -8.94
CA LEU A 216 8.48 3.04 -9.96
C LEU A 216 9.90 2.93 -9.40
N ILE A 217 10.40 4.00 -8.77
CA ILE A 217 11.76 4.04 -8.20
C ILE A 217 11.91 2.98 -7.09
N SER A 218 10.91 2.87 -6.20
CA SER A 218 10.90 1.86 -5.12
C SER A 218 10.96 0.44 -5.69
N THR A 219 10.17 0.16 -6.71
CA THR A 219 10.10 -1.15 -7.37
C THR A 219 11.41 -1.49 -8.07
N ALA A 220 11.98 -0.54 -8.83
CA ALA A 220 13.26 -0.69 -9.51
C ALA A 220 14.38 -1.02 -8.51
N PHE A 221 14.42 -0.30 -7.38
CA PHE A 221 15.42 -0.51 -6.33
C PHE A 221 15.29 -1.88 -5.66
N ASP A 222 14.07 -2.35 -5.36
CA ASP A 222 13.89 -3.69 -4.77
C ASP A 222 14.26 -4.80 -5.77
N LEU A 223 13.90 -4.66 -7.05
CA LEU A 223 14.25 -5.60 -8.11
C LEU A 223 15.76 -5.69 -8.31
N ASP A 224 16.45 -4.57 -8.47
CA ASP A 224 17.91 -4.53 -8.64
C ASP A 224 18.62 -5.24 -7.49
N ARG A 225 18.24 -4.93 -6.24
CA ARG A 225 18.79 -5.56 -5.03
C ARG A 225 18.56 -7.07 -5.02
N ARG A 226 17.39 -7.55 -5.43
CA ARG A 226 17.05 -8.98 -5.41
C ARG A 226 17.69 -9.75 -6.56
N LEU A 227 17.74 -9.17 -7.75
CA LEU A 227 18.42 -9.74 -8.90
C LEU A 227 19.94 -9.87 -8.61
N SER A 228 20.54 -8.82 -8.04
CA SER A 228 21.93 -8.82 -7.60
C SER A 228 22.21 -9.86 -6.51
N ALA A 229 21.32 -9.97 -5.50
CA ALA A 229 21.45 -10.98 -4.45
C ALA A 229 21.25 -12.42 -4.96
N SER A 230 20.54 -12.61 -6.07
CA SER A 230 20.28 -13.92 -6.68
C SER A 230 21.38 -14.44 -7.60
N GLY A 231 22.49 -13.69 -7.78
CA GLY A 231 23.70 -14.22 -8.43
C GLY A 231 23.57 -14.47 -9.94
N LYS A 232 22.78 -13.67 -10.65
CA LYS A 232 22.81 -13.63 -12.12
C LYS A 232 23.07 -12.21 -12.62
N ARG A 233 24.32 -11.75 -12.47
CA ARG A 233 24.84 -10.66 -13.30
C ARG A 233 25.00 -11.24 -14.71
N TYR A 234 24.03 -10.99 -15.57
CA TYR A 234 24.29 -11.02 -17.01
C TYR A 234 24.95 -9.69 -17.33
N TYR A 235 26.28 -9.72 -17.49
CA TYR A 235 27.02 -8.65 -18.15
C TYR A 235 26.63 -8.61 -19.63
#